data_AF-A0A484RRY1-F1
#
_entry.id   AF-A0A484RRY1-F1
#
_cell.length_a   1.000
_cell.length_b   1.000
_cell.length_c   1.000
_cell.angle_alpha   90.00
_cell.angle_beta   90.00
_cell.angle_gamma   90.00
#
_symmetry.space_group_name_H-M   'P 1'
#
loop_
_entity.id
_entity.type
_entity.pdbx_description
1 polymer ?
#
loop_
_entity_poly.entity_id
_entity_poly.type
_entity_poly.pdbx_seq_one_letter_code
_entity_poly.pdbx_strand_id
1 'polypeptide(L)'
;MLLLGPFLLGGCAAILEPGGKTPAQHLLSMRLFQPAEVKQVMDLKGEPVDAAIAMLGEPNERLNVKDRMVLVWKQVTNWEEQEWVSYQTGSQMVGVAPGGRGAPATPIYQPTYSGHYETRLKGKGCFLDIEIQDSVIVDVETDGTDCANLVRGLRARQARSAS
;
A
#
# COMPACT_ATOMS: atom_id res chain seq x y z
N MET A 1 -4.79 -14.50 54.09
CA MET A 1 -4.94 -13.14 53.53
C MET A 1 -3.75 -12.92 52.59
N LEU A 2 -3.90 -13.36 51.33
CA LEU A 2 -3.91 -12.57 50.08
C LEU A 2 -2.51 -12.01 49.71
N LEU A 3 -1.89 -12.14 48.52
CA LEU A 3 -2.04 -12.84 47.23
C LEU A 3 -0.72 -12.58 46.44
N LEU A 4 -0.36 -13.45 45.47
CA LEU A 4 0.27 -13.21 44.13
C LEU A 4 1.30 -12.07 43.96
N GLY A 5 2.46 -12.20 43.30
CA GLY A 5 3.00 -13.23 42.41
C GLY A 5 4.33 -12.74 41.76
N PRO A 6 5.04 -13.60 40.99
CA PRO A 6 6.25 -13.21 40.26
C PRO A 6 5.93 -12.95 38.78
N PHE A 7 6.33 -11.80 38.23
CA PHE A 7 6.37 -11.62 36.78
C PHE A 7 7.65 -10.91 36.34
N LEU A 8 8.48 -11.69 35.66
CA LEU A 8 9.53 -11.28 34.74
C LEU A 8 8.94 -10.36 33.66
N LEU A 9 9.51 -9.17 33.49
CA LEU A 9 9.39 -8.39 32.26
C LEU A 9 10.77 -7.81 31.91
N GLY A 10 11.63 -8.69 31.39
CA GLY A 10 12.56 -8.28 30.34
C GLY A 10 11.75 -8.19 29.05
N GLY A 11 11.43 -6.97 28.64
CA GLY A 11 10.73 -6.69 27.39
C GLY A 11 11.43 -5.53 26.71
N CYS A 12 11.99 -5.80 25.52
CA CYS A 12 12.55 -4.82 24.62
C CYS A 12 11.60 -3.62 24.53
N ALA A 13 12.07 -2.45 24.92
CA ALA A 13 11.39 -1.19 24.62
C ALA A 13 11.34 -1.08 23.09
N ALA A 14 10.21 -1.47 22.50
CA ALA A 14 9.86 -1.05 21.17
C ALA A 14 9.82 0.48 21.23
N ILE A 15 10.81 1.10 20.61
CA ILE A 15 10.79 2.51 20.29
C ILE A 15 9.54 2.70 19.41
N LEU A 16 8.46 3.18 20.03
CA LEU A 16 7.26 3.59 19.32
C LEU A 16 7.60 4.88 18.60
N GLU A 17 7.87 4.77 17.30
CA GLU A 17 7.80 5.92 16.41
C GLU A 17 6.39 6.53 16.50
N PRO A 18 6.24 7.84 16.72
CA PRO A 18 4.94 8.48 16.79
C PRO A 18 4.34 8.53 15.37
N GLY A 19 3.53 7.53 15.03
CA GLY A 19 2.81 7.48 13.75
C GLY A 19 2.59 6.09 13.16
N GLY A 20 3.19 5.03 13.71
CA GLY A 20 3.07 3.67 13.18
C GLY A 20 1.68 3.07 13.44
N LYS A 21 0.85 2.96 12.40
CA LYS A 21 -0.35 2.11 12.44
C LYS A 21 0.05 0.68 12.81
N THR A 22 -0.66 0.07 13.75
CA THR A 22 -0.33 -1.30 14.18
C THR A 22 -0.50 -2.28 13.00
N PRO A 23 0.32 -3.34 12.89
CA PRO A 23 0.28 -4.29 11.77
C PRO A 23 -1.12 -4.91 11.56
N ALA A 24 -1.88 -5.07 12.64
CA ALA A 24 -3.27 -5.56 12.60
C ALA A 24 -4.24 -4.57 11.94
N GLN A 25 -4.05 -3.26 12.13
CA GLN A 25 -4.85 -2.23 11.46
C GLN A 25 -4.54 -2.17 9.96
N HIS A 26 -3.31 -2.49 9.56
CA HIS A 26 -2.93 -2.56 8.15
C HIS A 26 -3.57 -3.76 7.44
N LEU A 27 -3.54 -4.95 8.05
CA LEU A 27 -4.12 -6.17 7.46
C LEU A 27 -5.66 -6.16 7.41
N LEU A 28 -6.34 -5.60 8.43
CA LEU A 28 -7.79 -5.41 8.41
C LEU A 28 -8.23 -4.34 7.38
N SER A 29 -7.41 -3.32 7.14
CA SER A 29 -7.71 -2.29 6.13
C SER A 29 -7.62 -2.80 4.69
N MET A 30 -6.84 -3.84 4.42
CA MET A 30 -6.61 -4.34 3.06
C MET A 30 -7.67 -5.33 2.55
N ARG A 31 -8.36 -6.08 3.43
CA ARG A 31 -9.38 -7.07 3.01
C ARG A 31 -10.82 -6.62 3.20
N LEU A 32 -11.12 -5.68 4.09
CA LEU A 32 -12.50 -5.22 4.35
C LEU A 32 -12.90 -3.93 3.62
N PHE A 33 -11.96 -3.21 3.00
CA PHE A 33 -12.22 -1.95 2.31
C PHE A 33 -11.74 -1.98 0.85
N GLN A 34 -11.94 -3.09 0.14
CA GLN A 34 -11.90 -3.00 -1.30
C GLN A 34 -13.06 -2.08 -1.75
N PRO A 35 -12.79 -1.04 -2.54
CA PRO A 35 -13.84 -0.18 -3.09
C PRO A 35 -14.89 -1.02 -3.82
N ALA A 36 -16.16 -0.63 -3.71
CA ALA A 36 -17.27 -1.41 -4.27
C ALA A 36 -17.10 -1.65 -5.78
N GLU A 37 -16.51 -0.69 -6.49
CA GLU A 37 -16.21 -0.76 -7.91
C GLU A 37 -15.19 -1.85 -8.23
N VAL A 38 -14.15 -1.99 -7.40
CA VAL A 38 -13.13 -3.03 -7.55
C VAL A 38 -13.73 -4.40 -7.23
N LYS A 39 -14.56 -4.47 -6.18
CA LYS A 39 -15.23 -5.72 -5.81
C LYS A 39 -16.10 -6.27 -6.95
N GLN A 40 -16.89 -5.41 -7.62
CA GLN A 40 -17.71 -5.82 -8.75
C GLN A 40 -16.90 -6.38 -9.92
N VAL A 41 -15.66 -5.93 -10.08
CA VAL A 41 -14.75 -6.46 -11.09
C VAL A 41 -14.20 -7.82 -10.66
N MET A 42 -13.87 -7.99 -9.38
CA MET A 42 -13.48 -9.30 -8.83
C MET A 42 -14.58 -10.34 -8.98
N ASP A 43 -15.85 -9.93 -8.89
CA ASP A 43 -17.03 -10.79 -9.05
C ASP A 43 -17.21 -11.29 -10.51
N LEU A 44 -16.42 -10.83 -11.49
CA LEU A 44 -16.43 -11.34 -12.87
C LEU A 44 -15.72 -12.70 -13.00
N LYS A 45 -15.06 -13.19 -11.96
CA LYS A 45 -14.43 -14.51 -11.99
C LYS A 45 -15.46 -15.61 -12.25
N GLY A 46 -15.25 -16.39 -13.31
CA GLY A 46 -16.18 -17.41 -13.79
C GLY A 46 -17.17 -16.93 -14.86
N GLU A 47 -17.22 -15.62 -15.15
CA GLU A 47 -18.02 -15.05 -16.24
C GLU A 47 -17.28 -15.13 -17.59
N PRO A 48 -18.00 -15.08 -18.72
CA PRO A 48 -17.36 -14.96 -20.04
C PRO A 48 -16.62 -13.63 -20.16
N VAL A 49 -15.54 -13.61 -20.95
CA VAL A 49 -14.76 -12.39 -21.23
C VAL A 49 -15.61 -11.22 -21.72
N ASP A 50 -16.67 -11.49 -22.48
CA ASP A 50 -17.60 -10.48 -22.99
C ASP A 50 -18.24 -9.66 -21.85
N ALA A 51 -18.45 -10.24 -20.66
CA ALA A 51 -18.94 -9.52 -19.50
C ALA A 51 -17.93 -8.48 -19.00
N ALA A 52 -16.63 -8.81 -18.99
CA ALA A 52 -15.58 -7.85 -18.65
C ALA A 52 -15.49 -6.72 -19.69
N ILE A 53 -15.52 -7.06 -20.98
CA ILE A 53 -15.48 -6.05 -22.07
C ILE A 53 -16.73 -5.16 -22.01
N ALA A 54 -17.91 -5.71 -21.77
CA ALA A 54 -19.16 -4.96 -21.61
C ALA A 54 -19.17 -4.06 -20.36
N MET A 55 -18.38 -4.38 -19.33
CA MET A 55 -18.30 -3.59 -18.10
C MET A 55 -17.17 -2.56 -18.10
N LEU A 56 -16.02 -2.87 -18.73
CA LEU A 56 -14.79 -2.10 -18.61
C LEU A 56 -14.32 -1.50 -19.94
N GLY A 57 -14.91 -1.91 -21.05
CA GLY A 57 -14.47 -1.59 -22.40
C GLY A 57 -13.22 -2.38 -22.80
N GLU A 58 -12.61 -1.97 -23.91
CA GLU A 58 -11.43 -2.64 -24.45
C GLU A 58 -10.21 -2.51 -23.51
N PRO A 59 -9.43 -3.59 -23.32
CA PRO A 59 -8.22 -3.55 -22.52
C PRO A 59 -7.13 -2.71 -23.18
N ASN A 60 -6.21 -2.19 -22.36
CA ASN A 60 -5.03 -1.51 -22.85
C ASN A 60 -4.07 -2.48 -23.55
N GLU A 61 -3.91 -3.67 -22.99
CA GLU A 61 -3.00 -4.69 -23.50
C GLU A 61 -3.60 -6.09 -23.43
N ARG A 62 -3.13 -6.96 -24.33
CA ARG A 62 -3.47 -8.38 -24.36
C ARG A 62 -2.16 -9.16 -24.38
N LEU A 63 -1.93 -9.96 -23.35
CA LEU A 63 -0.71 -10.72 -23.16
C LEU A 63 -1.02 -12.21 -23.26
N ASN A 64 -0.26 -12.96 -24.06
CA ASN A 64 -0.35 -14.42 -24.08
C ASN A 64 0.68 -14.98 -23.10
N VAL A 65 0.22 -15.57 -21.99
CA VAL A 65 1.07 -16.15 -20.94
C VAL A 65 0.82 -17.66 -20.91
N LYS A 66 1.75 -18.41 -21.51
CA LYS A 66 1.67 -19.87 -21.67
C LYS A 66 0.36 -20.31 -22.35
N ASP A 67 -0.55 -20.92 -21.61
CA ASP A 67 -1.84 -21.46 -22.00
C ASP A 67 -3.01 -20.49 -21.73
N ARG A 68 -2.72 -19.27 -21.26
CA ARG A 68 -3.72 -18.27 -20.86
C ARG A 68 -3.52 -16.96 -21.60
N MET A 69 -4.61 -16.21 -21.72
CA MET A 69 -4.59 -14.83 -22.17
C MET A 69 -4.85 -13.91 -20.98
N VAL A 70 -4.03 -12.88 -20.80
CA VAL A 70 -4.21 -11.86 -19.77
C VAL A 70 -4.61 -10.56 -20.45
N LEU A 71 -5.74 -10.00 -20.05
CA LEU A 71 -6.19 -8.67 -20.45
C LEU A 71 -5.81 -7.68 -19.37
N VAL A 72 -5.16 -6.58 -19.76
CA VAL A 72 -4.66 -5.58 -18.82
C VAL A 72 -5.35 -4.25 -19.06
N TRP A 73 -5.93 -3.70 -18.01
CA TRP A 73 -6.36 -2.30 -17.95
C TRP A 73 -5.46 -1.54 -17.00
N LYS A 74 -5.00 -0.37 -17.42
CA LYS A 74 -4.11 0.46 -16.62
C LYS A 74 -4.44 1.93 -16.74
N GLN A 75 -4.30 2.61 -15.61
CA GLN A 75 -4.26 4.06 -15.55
C GLN A 75 -3.14 4.43 -14.61
N VAL A 76 -2.15 5.15 -15.13
CA VAL A 76 -1.05 5.68 -14.36
C VAL A 76 -1.17 7.19 -14.42
N THR A 77 -1.40 7.80 -13.27
CA THR A 77 -1.34 9.26 -13.13
C THR A 77 -0.03 9.59 -12.45
N ASN A 78 0.84 10.30 -13.17
CA ASN A 78 2.08 10.82 -12.63
C ASN A 78 1.87 12.27 -12.24
N TRP A 79 2.36 12.67 -11.08
CA TRP A 79 2.48 14.07 -10.69
C TRP A 79 3.80 14.30 -9.97
N GLU A 80 4.19 15.57 -9.93
CA GLU A 80 5.33 16.01 -9.14
C GLU A 80 4.84 16.46 -7.78
N GLU A 81 5.49 15.97 -6.73
CA GLU A 81 5.21 16.35 -5.35
C GLU A 81 6.50 16.82 -4.67
N GLN A 82 6.41 17.93 -3.93
CA GLN A 82 7.49 18.37 -3.07
C GLN A 82 7.48 17.50 -1.80
N GLU A 83 8.50 16.67 -1.63
CA GLU A 83 8.64 15.82 -0.46
C GLU A 83 9.80 16.32 0.41
N TRP A 84 9.59 16.37 1.73
CA TRP A 84 10.67 16.63 2.67
C TRP A 84 11.53 15.38 2.84
N VAL A 85 12.77 15.45 2.40
CA VAL A 85 13.75 14.36 2.54
C VAL A 85 14.65 14.69 3.72
N SER A 86 14.51 13.93 4.81
CA SER A 86 15.37 14.04 5.98
C SER A 86 16.55 13.07 5.90
N TYR A 87 17.70 13.51 6.38
CA TYR A 87 18.88 12.68 6.60
C TYR A 87 19.49 13.03 7.95
N GLN A 88 20.00 12.01 8.64
CA GLN A 88 20.70 12.21 9.90
C GLN A 88 22.03 12.90 9.63
N THR A 89 22.20 14.12 10.16
CA THR A 89 23.42 14.91 9.98
C THR A 89 24.39 14.80 11.14
N GLY A 90 23.96 14.27 12.28
CA GLY A 90 24.81 14.08 13.43
C GLY A 90 24.04 13.65 14.65
N SER A 91 24.66 13.89 15.80
CA SER A 91 24.08 13.69 17.12
C SER A 91 24.59 14.76 18.06
N GLN A 92 23.70 15.41 18.81
CA GLN A 92 24.10 16.34 19.86
C GLN A 92 23.94 15.69 21.23
N MET A 93 24.87 15.94 22.15
CA MET A 93 24.67 15.57 23.55
C MET A 93 23.60 16.50 24.14
N VAL A 94 22.56 15.94 24.74
CA VAL A 94 21.45 16.71 25.35
C VAL A 94 21.38 16.56 26.86
N GLY A 95 22.21 15.69 27.43
CA GLY A 95 22.31 15.52 28.85
C GLY A 95 23.22 14.37 29.23
N VAL A 96 23.27 14.11 30.52
CA VAL A 96 24.05 13.02 31.10
C VAL A 96 23.15 12.31 32.11
N ALA A 97 22.98 11.00 31.96
CA ALA A 97 22.35 10.17 32.98
C ALA A 97 23.33 9.99 34.15
N PRO A 98 22.91 10.31 35.40
CA PRO A 98 23.78 10.15 36.56
C PRO A 98 24.14 8.67 36.76
N GLY A 99 25.42 8.41 37.06
CA GLY A 99 25.90 7.07 37.38
C GLY A 99 25.41 6.58 38.75
N GLY A 100 25.17 5.27 38.87
CA GLY A 100 24.87 4.62 40.16
C GLY A 100 26.14 4.31 40.98
N ARG A 101 25.99 3.65 42.14
CA ARG A 101 27.13 3.22 42.97
C ARG A 101 28.09 2.33 42.17
N GLY A 102 29.25 2.88 41.80
CA GLY A 102 30.31 2.18 41.06
C GLY A 102 30.22 2.27 39.53
N ALA A 103 29.25 3.00 38.97
CA ALA A 103 29.13 3.17 37.52
C ALA A 103 29.39 4.63 37.09
N PRO A 104 30.13 4.87 36.00
CA PRO A 104 30.33 6.22 35.47
C PRO A 104 29.03 6.80 34.91
N ALA A 105 28.94 8.13 34.89
CA ALA A 105 27.82 8.83 34.26
C ALA A 105 27.80 8.58 32.74
N THR A 106 26.62 8.43 32.15
CA THR A 106 26.47 8.06 30.73
C THR A 106 25.92 9.23 29.92
N PRO A 107 26.59 9.67 28.83
CA PRO A 107 26.08 10.74 27.98
C PRO A 107 24.83 10.29 27.21
N ILE A 108 23.84 11.19 27.10
CA ILE A 108 22.63 11.00 26.32
C ILE A 108 22.76 11.83 25.04
N TYR A 109 22.70 11.15 23.90
CA TYR A 109 22.75 11.77 22.58
C TYR A 109 21.36 11.77 21.94
N GLN A 110 20.97 12.89 21.32
CA GLN A 110 19.84 12.96 20.41
C GLN A 110 20.35 13.06 18.97
N PRO A 111 19.86 12.23 18.04
CA PRO A 111 20.19 12.37 16.63
C PRO A 111 19.63 13.71 16.12
N THR A 112 20.45 14.44 15.38
CA THR A 112 20.03 15.65 14.68
C THR A 112 19.75 15.30 13.23
N TYR A 113 18.57 15.71 12.75
CA TYR A 113 18.16 15.52 11.37
C TYR A 113 18.16 16.87 10.66
N SER A 114 18.69 16.91 9.45
CA SER A 114 18.44 18.00 8.52
C SER A 114 17.72 17.46 7.30
N GLY A 115 17.23 18.34 6.44
CA GLY A 115 16.58 17.92 5.22
C GLY A 115 16.42 19.04 4.23
N HIS A 116 15.85 18.70 3.09
CA HIS A 116 15.46 19.65 2.06
C HIS A 116 14.18 19.17 1.39
N TYR A 117 13.49 20.08 0.72
CA TYR A 117 12.41 19.71 -0.20
C TYR A 117 13.01 19.26 -1.53
N GLU A 118 12.59 18.09 -1.99
CA GLU A 118 12.95 17.54 -3.29
C GLU A 118 11.67 17.31 -4.11
N THR A 119 11.67 17.77 -5.36
CA THR A 119 10.62 17.39 -6.32
C THR A 119 10.79 15.92 -6.66
N ARG A 120 9.86 15.08 -6.22
CA ARG A 120 9.85 13.67 -6.61
C ARG A 120 8.67 13.38 -7.51
N LEU A 121 8.95 12.67 -8.60
CA LEU A 121 7.91 12.07 -9.43
C LEU A 121 7.22 10.99 -8.61
N LYS A 122 5.95 11.21 -8.32
CA LYS A 122 5.07 10.23 -7.72
C LYS A 122 4.16 9.70 -8.81
N GLY A 123 4.02 8.38 -8.85
CA GLY A 123 2.97 7.72 -9.60
C GLY A 123 1.94 7.19 -8.62
N LYS A 124 0.66 7.46 -8.85
CA LYS A 124 -0.37 6.51 -8.43
C LYS A 124 -1.00 5.94 -9.69
N GLY A 125 -1.05 4.63 -9.72
CA GLY A 125 -1.73 3.91 -10.77
C GLY A 125 -2.45 2.71 -10.20
N CYS A 126 -3.24 2.11 -11.07
CA CYS A 126 -3.72 0.76 -10.88
C CYS A 126 -3.54 -0.02 -12.17
N PHE A 127 -3.19 -1.28 -12.01
CA PHE A 127 -3.23 -2.32 -13.02
C PHE A 127 -4.35 -3.27 -12.62
N LEU A 128 -5.22 -3.58 -13.57
CA LEU A 128 -6.26 -4.57 -13.45
C LEU A 128 -5.99 -5.63 -14.51
N ASP A 129 -5.67 -6.82 -14.04
CA ASP A 129 -5.31 -7.95 -14.87
C ASP A 129 -6.42 -9.00 -14.77
N ILE A 130 -6.96 -9.39 -15.93
CA ILE A 130 -7.98 -10.43 -16.04
C ILE A 130 -7.39 -11.59 -16.82
N GLU A 131 -7.21 -12.73 -16.16
CA GLU A 131 -6.77 -13.95 -16.81
C GLU A 131 -7.96 -14.70 -17.43
N ILE A 132 -7.76 -15.18 -18.65
CA ILE A 132 -8.76 -15.87 -19.46
C ILE A 132 -8.21 -17.21 -19.91
N GLN A 133 -9.05 -18.23 -19.77
CA GLN A 133 -8.86 -19.54 -20.35
C GLN A 133 -10.18 -19.98 -20.98
N ASP A 134 -10.13 -20.46 -22.23
CA ASP A 134 -11.32 -20.92 -22.96
C ASP A 134 -12.47 -19.89 -22.98
N SER A 135 -12.14 -18.60 -23.14
CA SER A 135 -13.06 -17.46 -23.11
C SER A 135 -13.78 -17.19 -21.77
N VAL A 136 -13.40 -17.89 -20.71
CA VAL A 136 -13.89 -17.70 -19.34
C VAL A 136 -12.82 -17.02 -18.50
N ILE A 137 -13.26 -16.10 -17.64
CA ILE A 137 -12.39 -15.41 -16.69
C ILE A 137 -12.02 -16.37 -15.57
N VAL A 138 -10.74 -16.75 -15.49
CA VAL A 138 -10.22 -17.68 -14.48
C VAL A 138 -9.57 -16.97 -13.30
N ASP A 139 -9.11 -15.73 -13.49
CA ASP A 139 -8.61 -14.91 -12.40
C ASP A 139 -8.75 -13.42 -12.67
N VAL A 140 -8.80 -12.66 -11.58
CA VAL A 140 -8.86 -11.19 -11.59
C VAL A 140 -7.92 -10.69 -10.50
N GLU A 141 -6.93 -9.89 -10.88
CA GLU A 141 -5.96 -9.31 -9.97
C GLU A 141 -5.91 -7.79 -10.15
N THR A 142 -5.68 -7.08 -9.05
CA THR A 142 -5.46 -5.64 -9.05
C THR A 142 -4.19 -5.31 -8.31
N ASP A 143 -3.32 -4.52 -8.93
CA ASP A 143 -2.13 -3.97 -8.30
C ASP A 143 -2.16 -2.44 -8.32
N GLY A 144 -1.75 -1.82 -7.22
CA GLY A 144 -1.71 -0.37 -7.05
C GLY A 144 -2.79 0.21 -6.13
N THR A 145 -2.74 1.53 -5.94
CA THR A 145 -3.46 2.23 -4.86
C THR A 145 -4.75 2.93 -5.31
N ASP A 146 -5.02 3.03 -6.62
CA ASP A 146 -6.11 3.85 -7.17
C ASP A 146 -7.06 3.11 -8.13
N CYS A 147 -7.31 1.82 -7.85
CA CYS A 147 -8.10 0.95 -8.72
C CYS A 147 -9.57 1.35 -8.85
N ALA A 148 -10.15 1.99 -7.84
CA ALA A 148 -11.52 2.48 -7.92
C ALA A 148 -11.69 3.61 -8.94
N ASN A 149 -10.72 4.51 -9.06
CA ASN A 149 -10.75 5.57 -10.06
C ASN A 149 -10.53 5.01 -11.46
N LEU A 150 -9.65 4.03 -11.62
CA LEU A 150 -9.49 3.29 -12.88
C LEU A 150 -10.83 2.72 -13.35
N VAL A 151 -11.49 1.89 -12.53
CA VAL A 151 -12.76 1.23 -12.92
C VAL A 151 -13.85 2.25 -13.25
N ARG A 152 -13.97 3.33 -12.47
CA ARG A 152 -14.94 4.41 -12.76
C ARG A 152 -14.63 5.12 -14.07
N GLY A 153 -13.36 5.42 -14.33
CA GLY A 153 -12.91 6.06 -15.57
C GLY A 153 -13.17 5.20 -16.80
N LEU A 154 -12.92 3.89 -16.70
CA LEU A 154 -13.18 2.91 -17.75
C LEU A 154 -14.67 2.84 -18.10
N ARG A 155 -15.54 2.65 -17.09
CA ARG A 155 -17.00 2.64 -17.27
C ARG A 155 -17.53 3.93 -17.87
N ALA A 156 -17.03 5.08 -17.42
CA ALA A 156 -17.43 6.38 -17.95
C ALA A 156 -16.94 6.61 -19.40
N ARG A 157 -15.81 6.02 -19.80
CA ARG A 157 -15.37 6.02 -21.20
C ARG A 157 -16.27 5.12 -22.04
N GLN A 158 -16.58 3.92 -21.55
CA GLN A 158 -17.43 2.97 -22.26
C GLN A 158 -18.84 3.50 -22.52
N ALA A 159 -19.45 4.13 -21.50
CA ALA A 159 -20.77 4.75 -21.65
C ALA A 159 -20.78 5.84 -22.73
N ARG A 160 -19.67 6.55 -22.93
CA ARG A 160 -19.52 7.57 -23.98
C ARG A 160 -19.26 6.97 -25.37
N SER A 161 -18.66 5.79 -25.47
CA SER A 161 -18.48 5.12 -26.76
C SER A 161 -19.74 4.42 -27.28
N ALA A 162 -20.76 4.26 -26.43
CA ALA A 162 -22.03 3.63 -26.78
C ALA A 162 -23.13 4.65 -27.17
N SER A 163 -22.86 5.95 -27.06
CA SER A 163 -23.74 7.05 -27.46
C SER A 163 -23.36 7.63 -28.81
#